data_AF-A0A946S023-F1
#
_entry.id   AF-A0A946S023-F1
#
_cell.length_a   1.000
_cell.length_b   1.000
_cell.length_c   1.000
_cell.angle_alpha   90.00
_cell.angle_beta   90.00
_cell.angle_gamma   90.00
#
_symmetry.space_group_name_H-M   'P 1'
#
loop_
_entity.id
_entity.type
_entity.pdbx_description
1 polymer ?
#
loop_
_entity_poly.entity_id
_entity_poly.type
_entity_poly.pdbx_seq_one_letter_code
_entity_poly.pdbx_strand_id
1 'polypeptide(L)'
;KKHGVLLFGLSATGKSTWSCHRLGLDEAHGELTEVIQDDIVFLKPDGSALGSEQNFFVKTDVDPTLQEAMYSSLTDKTSLYENVMIDHNGYPDFMDESLCGNGRAVTRKDKMRIKLGRKLVSIEYPGIDLPPLSELDGLVFAFITRRNTFMPFAQELTAEQAILAYLWGESSHSMASQPAKAGESVRTVGTDPFIVGSRARKVNRFRDIIMDLCDKFPGKVRFFQYNTGGIGEIIKKIQTPDGVKKEMIRKTVRVPIPLMAAIQRGDLRGVNTYEKGTLGTKEVVEVPGFNLNEFDPKRCYDSEQIDAYIDDIVKGRRKFTEEVDEEGLDADILKWAEKSYEISRSETGKLTPVGSSVGNSILGPSKKEMRVMGTDGGSLLERPPRSLAWRVK
;
A
#
# COMPACT_ATOMS: atom_id res chain seq x y z
N LYS A 1 20.21 14.84 -5.91
CA LYS A 1 18.84 15.27 -5.54
C LYS A 1 18.37 14.42 -4.38
N LYS A 2 17.68 14.98 -3.39
CA LYS A 2 17.08 14.29 -2.25
C LYS A 2 15.57 14.24 -2.41
N HIS A 3 15.01 13.03 -2.48
CA HIS A 3 13.57 12.82 -2.58
C HIS A 3 13.03 12.18 -1.31
N GLY A 4 11.87 12.64 -0.87
CA GLY A 4 11.04 11.91 0.08
C GLY A 4 10.20 10.88 -0.66
N VAL A 5 10.03 9.69 -0.09
CA VAL A 5 9.19 8.63 -0.68
C VAL A 5 8.25 8.09 0.39
N LEU A 6 6.95 8.16 0.14
CA LEU A 6 5.89 7.60 0.97
C LEU A 6 5.30 6.39 0.24
N LEU A 7 5.41 5.21 0.85
CA LEU A 7 4.92 3.95 0.31
C LEU A 7 3.61 3.57 1.00
N PHE A 8 2.54 3.38 0.22
CA PHE A 8 1.25 2.89 0.70
C PHE A 8 1.06 1.47 0.21
N GLY A 9 0.66 0.54 1.06
CA GLY A 9 0.54 -0.85 0.69
C GLY A 9 0.04 -1.71 1.82
N LEU A 10 -0.91 -2.59 1.50
CA LEU A 10 -1.41 -3.60 2.43
C LEU A 10 -0.27 -4.53 2.89
N SER A 11 -0.51 -5.27 3.97
CA SER A 11 0.46 -6.28 4.45
C SER A 11 0.82 -7.26 3.33
N ALA A 12 2.09 -7.66 3.27
CA ALA A 12 2.64 -8.59 2.28
C ALA A 12 2.50 -8.15 0.80
N THR A 13 2.39 -6.84 0.52
CA THR A 13 2.55 -6.28 -0.84
C THR A 13 3.99 -5.84 -1.13
N GLY A 14 4.92 -5.91 -0.18
CA GLY A 14 6.33 -5.57 -0.38
C GLY A 14 6.73 -4.16 0.11
N LYS A 15 5.88 -3.48 0.89
CA LYS A 15 6.17 -2.15 1.45
C LYS A 15 7.51 -2.10 2.22
N SER A 16 7.69 -2.96 3.22
CA SER A 16 8.92 -3.03 4.02
C SER A 16 10.13 -3.48 3.21
N THR A 17 9.93 -4.32 2.18
CA THR A 17 10.98 -4.69 1.24
C THR A 17 11.51 -3.44 0.55
N TRP A 18 10.63 -2.61 -0.03
CA TRP A 18 11.03 -1.45 -0.82
C TRP A 18 11.47 -0.25 0.02
N SER A 19 10.92 -0.04 1.22
CA SER A 19 11.37 1.02 2.13
C SER A 19 12.81 0.80 2.62
N CYS A 20 13.27 -0.45 2.64
CA CYS A 20 14.61 -0.84 3.07
C CYS A 20 15.54 -1.29 1.93
N HIS A 21 15.10 -1.16 0.66
CA HIS A 21 15.86 -1.60 -0.50
C HIS A 21 16.82 -0.51 -1.00
N ARG A 22 18.00 -0.91 -1.49
CA ARG A 22 19.02 0.02 -2.03
C ARG A 22 18.70 0.59 -3.41
N LEU A 23 17.64 0.07 -4.03
CA LEU A 23 17.19 0.36 -5.40
C LEU A 23 18.30 0.27 -6.47
N GLY A 24 19.45 -0.36 -6.19
CA GLY A 24 20.63 -0.33 -7.07
C GLY A 24 21.14 1.09 -7.35
N LEU A 25 21.05 1.99 -6.36
CA LEU A 25 21.63 3.33 -6.42
C LEU A 25 23.16 3.28 -6.43
N ASP A 26 23.77 4.31 -7.01
CA ASP A 26 25.23 4.39 -7.14
C ASP A 26 25.87 5.02 -5.89
N GLU A 27 26.18 4.18 -4.90
CA GLU A 27 26.74 4.66 -3.64
C GLU A 27 28.17 5.21 -3.78
N ALA A 28 28.90 4.80 -4.82
CA ALA A 28 30.23 5.35 -5.12
C ALA A 28 30.13 6.84 -5.51
N HIS A 29 28.99 7.25 -6.05
CA HIS A 29 28.67 8.63 -6.38
C HIS A 29 27.76 9.31 -5.34
N GLY A 30 27.62 8.71 -4.15
CA GLY A 30 26.89 9.28 -3.02
C GLY A 30 25.38 9.17 -3.11
N GLU A 31 24.83 8.31 -3.98
CA GLU A 31 23.41 7.99 -3.97
C GLU A 31 23.13 6.88 -2.96
N LEU A 32 22.14 7.06 -2.08
CA LEU A 32 21.74 6.04 -1.12
C LEU A 32 20.24 6.12 -0.81
N THR A 33 19.70 5.02 -0.31
CA THR A 33 18.40 5.01 0.37
C THR A 33 18.64 5.21 1.87
N GLU A 34 17.87 6.10 2.50
CA GLU A 34 17.84 6.26 3.96
C GLU A 34 16.48 5.78 4.50
N VAL A 35 16.49 4.87 5.47
CA VAL A 35 15.27 4.32 6.09
C VAL A 35 14.82 5.22 7.23
N ILE A 36 13.57 5.69 7.17
CA ILE A 36 12.98 6.60 8.16
C ILE A 36 12.00 5.85 9.08
N GLN A 37 10.96 5.25 8.47
CA GLN A 37 9.88 4.48 9.08
C GLN A 37 9.46 3.33 8.15
N ASP A 38 8.86 2.26 8.68
CA ASP A 38 8.39 1.12 7.87
C ASP A 38 6.86 0.94 7.85
N ASP A 39 6.13 1.40 8.87
CA ASP A 39 4.68 1.16 8.96
C ASP A 39 3.82 2.40 9.24
N ILE A 40 3.87 2.98 10.45
CA ILE A 40 2.92 4.05 10.84
C ILE A 40 3.59 5.44 10.77
N VAL A 41 2.98 6.35 10.01
CA VAL A 41 3.38 7.75 9.91
C VAL A 41 2.18 8.69 9.82
N PHE A 42 2.39 9.94 10.22
CA PHE A 42 1.38 11.01 10.16
C PHE A 42 1.77 12.06 9.12
N LEU A 43 1.10 12.04 7.96
CA LEU A 43 1.33 13.00 6.89
C LEU A 43 0.80 14.40 7.26
N LYS A 44 1.65 15.41 7.10
CA LYS A 44 1.32 16.83 7.30
C LYS A 44 1.09 17.56 5.98
N PRO A 45 0.37 18.71 6.01
CA PRO A 45 0.12 19.52 4.81
C PRO A 45 1.35 20.07 4.09
N ASP A 46 2.49 20.18 4.77
CA ASP A 46 3.77 20.64 4.19
C ASP A 46 4.57 19.51 3.51
N GLY A 47 4.00 18.30 3.43
CA GLY A 47 4.64 17.12 2.83
C GLY A 47 5.58 16.37 3.77
N SER A 48 5.81 16.87 4.99
CA SER A 48 6.50 16.11 6.04
C SER A 48 5.62 14.96 6.53
N ALA A 49 6.26 13.92 7.06
CA ALA A 49 5.55 12.82 7.71
C ALA A 49 6.20 12.52 9.05
N LEU A 50 5.40 12.60 10.12
CA LEU A 50 5.89 12.34 11.48
C LEU A 50 5.91 10.84 11.75
N GLY A 51 7.03 10.32 12.23
CA GLY A 51 7.16 8.91 12.61
C GLY A 51 6.61 8.63 13.99
N SER A 52 6.04 7.44 14.18
CA SER A 52 5.55 6.99 15.51
C SER A 52 6.56 6.16 16.30
N GLU A 53 7.54 5.55 15.63
CA GLU A 53 8.34 4.46 16.19
C GLU A 53 9.85 4.69 16.04
N GLN A 54 10.65 4.08 16.91
CA GLN A 54 12.12 4.11 16.82
C GLN A 54 12.71 2.79 16.25
N ASN A 55 11.89 1.75 16.20
CA ASN A 55 12.23 0.39 15.82
C ASN A 55 11.12 -0.14 14.91
N PHE A 56 11.38 -1.25 14.21
CA PHE A 56 10.46 -1.78 13.20
C PHE A 56 9.96 -3.16 13.58
N PHE A 57 8.68 -3.43 13.30
CA PHE A 57 8.03 -4.72 13.51
C PHE A 57 7.87 -5.47 12.18
N VAL A 58 8.97 -6.07 11.73
CA VAL A 58 9.11 -6.59 10.38
C VAL A 58 8.72 -8.07 10.28
N LYS A 59 8.29 -8.48 9.08
CA LYS A 59 8.17 -9.90 8.73
C LYS A 59 9.57 -10.46 8.49
N THR A 60 9.81 -11.70 8.92
CA THR A 60 11.15 -12.29 8.93
C THR A 60 11.53 -13.03 7.66
N ASP A 61 10.58 -13.32 6.76
CA ASP A 61 10.77 -14.08 5.50
C ASP A 61 11.55 -13.27 4.45
N VAL A 62 12.80 -12.96 4.76
CA VAL A 62 13.67 -12.11 3.96
C VAL A 62 14.68 -12.92 3.18
N ASP A 63 14.87 -12.56 1.92
CA ASP A 63 15.99 -13.06 1.13
C ASP A 63 17.24 -12.21 1.44
N PRO A 64 18.33 -12.79 1.97
CA PRO A 64 19.52 -12.01 2.36
C PRO A 64 20.20 -11.33 1.17
N THR A 65 20.04 -11.84 -0.05
CA THR A 65 20.64 -11.27 -1.26
C THR A 65 19.86 -10.06 -1.78
N LEU A 66 18.54 -10.02 -1.53
CA LEU A 66 17.65 -8.98 -2.02
C LEU A 66 17.30 -7.95 -0.93
N GLN A 67 17.37 -8.34 0.34
CA GLN A 67 16.96 -7.56 1.51
C GLN A 67 18.09 -7.46 2.55
N GLU A 68 19.30 -7.16 2.08
CA GLU A 68 20.53 -7.11 2.89
C GLU A 68 20.38 -6.31 4.20
N ALA A 69 19.82 -5.09 4.13
CA ALA A 69 19.64 -4.24 5.30
C ALA A 69 18.73 -4.88 6.34
N MET A 70 17.62 -5.46 5.88
CA MET A 70 16.65 -6.13 6.75
C MET A 70 17.25 -7.39 7.36
N TYR A 71 17.95 -8.21 6.59
CA TYR A 71 18.65 -9.39 7.08
C TYR A 71 19.74 -9.04 8.11
N SER A 72 20.51 -7.97 7.87
CA SER A 72 21.49 -7.45 8.83
C SER A 72 20.84 -7.02 10.15
N SER A 73 19.65 -6.43 10.10
CA SER A 73 18.93 -6.06 11.32
C SER A 73 18.40 -7.29 12.05
N LEU A 74 17.80 -8.25 11.33
CA LEU A 74 17.23 -9.46 11.88
C LEU A 74 18.28 -10.31 12.60
N THR A 75 19.45 -10.49 11.99
CA THR A 75 20.54 -11.30 12.56
C THR A 75 21.35 -10.61 13.64
N ASP A 76 21.07 -9.33 13.96
CA ASP A 76 21.70 -8.65 15.09
C ASP A 76 21.17 -9.21 16.42
N LYS A 77 22.06 -9.35 17.41
CA LYS A 77 21.73 -9.88 18.75
C LYS A 77 20.65 -9.10 19.51
N THR A 78 20.31 -7.90 19.07
CA THR A 78 19.26 -7.06 19.66
C THR A 78 17.87 -7.36 19.11
N SER A 79 17.75 -8.19 18.08
CA SER A 79 16.46 -8.57 17.51
C SER A 79 15.66 -9.48 18.45
N LEU A 80 14.37 -9.18 18.56
CA LEU A 80 13.41 -9.97 19.32
C LEU A 80 12.48 -10.69 18.34
N TYR A 81 12.52 -12.02 18.32
CA TYR A 81 11.73 -12.84 17.41
C TYR A 81 10.40 -13.28 18.01
N GLU A 82 9.39 -13.38 17.15
CA GLU A 82 8.06 -13.93 17.44
C GLU A 82 7.72 -14.96 16.36
N ASN A 83 7.43 -16.20 16.78
CA ASN A 83 7.07 -17.33 15.90
C ASN A 83 8.09 -17.64 14.78
N VAL A 84 9.39 -17.44 15.05
CA VAL A 84 10.49 -17.81 14.14
C VAL A 84 11.07 -19.15 14.58
N MET A 85 11.31 -20.05 13.63
CA MET A 85 11.97 -21.32 13.93
C MET A 85 13.43 -21.09 14.30
N ILE A 86 13.90 -21.75 15.36
CA ILE A 86 15.30 -21.75 15.76
C ILE A 86 15.83 -23.17 15.61
N ASP A 87 16.92 -23.33 14.86
CA ASP A 87 17.56 -24.62 14.66
C ASP A 87 18.26 -25.13 15.93
N HIS A 88 18.74 -26.38 15.87
CA HIS A 88 19.41 -27.01 17.01
C HIS A 88 20.75 -26.36 17.40
N ASN A 89 21.29 -25.45 16.58
CA ASN A 89 22.51 -24.69 16.85
C ASN A 89 22.21 -23.29 17.40
N GLY A 90 20.94 -22.90 17.50
CA GLY A 90 20.51 -21.58 17.96
C GLY A 90 20.42 -20.53 16.85
N TYR A 91 20.49 -20.92 15.57
CA TYR A 91 20.33 -20.00 14.45
C TYR A 91 18.86 -19.92 14.00
N PRO A 92 18.37 -18.72 13.64
CA PRO A 92 17.03 -18.59 13.09
C PRO A 92 16.95 -19.16 11.67
N ASP A 93 15.92 -19.96 11.41
CA ASP A 93 15.50 -20.30 10.05
C ASP A 93 14.29 -19.45 9.68
N PHE A 94 14.56 -18.35 8.98
CA PHE A 94 13.56 -17.36 8.61
C PHE A 94 12.56 -17.82 7.54
N MET A 95 12.89 -18.89 6.81
CA MET A 95 12.07 -19.42 5.72
C MET A 95 11.21 -20.62 6.17
N ASP A 96 11.45 -21.15 7.37
CA ASP A 96 10.66 -22.22 7.95
C ASP A 96 9.34 -21.69 8.52
N GLU A 97 8.24 -22.01 7.83
CA GLU A 97 6.87 -21.62 8.20
C GLU A 97 6.15 -22.65 9.10
N SER A 98 6.85 -23.68 9.61
CA SER A 98 6.24 -24.78 10.38
C SER A 98 5.55 -24.32 11.66
N LEU A 99 6.03 -23.24 12.28
CA LEU A 99 5.36 -22.59 13.41
C LEU A 99 4.24 -21.66 12.91
N CYS A 100 4.57 -20.78 11.96
CA CYS A 100 3.67 -19.80 11.39
C CYS A 100 4.26 -19.22 10.09
N GLY A 101 3.45 -19.06 9.03
CA GLY A 101 3.84 -18.30 7.83
C GLY A 101 3.94 -16.77 8.01
N ASN A 102 3.81 -16.30 9.25
CA ASN A 102 3.91 -14.89 9.64
C ASN A 102 4.87 -14.72 10.83
N GLY A 103 6.06 -15.30 10.74
CA GLY A 103 7.17 -14.99 11.64
C GLY A 103 7.48 -13.48 11.64
N ARG A 104 7.71 -12.92 12.83
CA ARG A 104 7.91 -11.49 13.04
C ARG A 104 9.13 -11.21 13.91
N ALA A 105 9.65 -9.99 13.79
CA ALA A 105 10.69 -9.52 14.67
C ALA A 105 10.56 -8.02 14.97
N VAL A 106 10.87 -7.65 16.21
CA VAL A 106 11.21 -6.25 16.53
C VAL A 106 12.69 -6.07 16.27
N THR A 107 13.02 -5.16 15.35
CA THR A 107 14.40 -4.87 14.93
C THR A 107 14.72 -3.39 15.13
N ARG A 108 15.98 -3.09 15.41
CA ARG A 108 16.44 -1.70 15.58
C ARG A 108 16.80 -1.06 14.24
N LYS A 109 16.38 0.19 14.06
CA LYS A 109 16.67 0.95 12.83
C LYS A 109 18.17 1.15 12.58
N ASP A 110 18.98 1.37 13.62
CA ASP A 110 20.45 1.52 13.52
C ASP A 110 21.21 0.24 13.13
N LYS A 111 20.47 -0.88 13.02
CA LYS A 111 20.98 -2.18 12.55
C LYS A 111 20.59 -2.48 11.09
N MET A 112 19.81 -1.61 10.46
CA MET A 112 19.59 -1.64 9.01
C MET A 112 20.88 -1.25 8.31
N ARG A 113 21.70 -2.24 7.93
CA ARG A 113 23.05 -1.99 7.41
C ARG A 113 23.30 -2.73 6.11
N ILE A 114 24.03 -2.08 5.22
CA ILE A 114 24.41 -2.61 3.91
C ILE A 114 25.93 -2.68 3.78
N LYS A 115 26.42 -3.59 2.96
CA LYS A 115 27.83 -3.69 2.63
C LYS A 115 28.19 -2.71 1.51
N LEU A 116 29.06 -1.76 1.83
CA LEU A 116 29.69 -0.85 0.89
C LEU A 116 31.18 -1.19 0.80
N GLY A 117 31.56 -1.92 -0.24
CA GLY A 117 32.89 -2.51 -0.39
C GLY A 117 33.21 -3.48 0.74
N ARG A 118 34.11 -3.09 1.65
CA ARG A 118 34.49 -3.88 2.84
C ARG A 118 33.84 -3.39 4.14
N LYS A 119 33.08 -2.28 4.09
CA LYS A 119 32.47 -1.68 5.27
C LYS A 119 31.00 -2.04 5.36
N LEU A 120 30.51 -2.21 6.58
CA LEU A 120 29.09 -2.32 6.88
C LEU A 120 28.60 -0.93 7.34
N VAL A 121 27.65 -0.35 6.61
CA VAL A 121 27.20 1.03 6.78
C VAL A 121 25.72 1.05 7.11
N SER A 122 25.34 1.80 8.14
CA SER A 122 23.93 2.02 8.50
C SER A 122 23.26 2.87 7.43
N ILE A 123 22.06 2.47 7.01
CA ILE A 123 21.19 3.26 6.13
C ILE A 123 20.07 3.94 6.91
N GLU A 124 20.20 4.06 8.23
CA GLU A 124 19.22 4.81 9.01
C GLU A 124 19.23 6.29 8.65
N TYR A 125 18.05 6.87 8.52
CA TYR A 125 17.90 8.31 8.58
C TYR A 125 18.10 8.78 10.04
N PRO A 126 18.85 9.86 10.31
CA PRO A 126 19.14 10.32 11.67
C PRO A 126 17.90 10.67 12.52
N GLY A 127 16.79 11.04 11.88
CA GLY A 127 15.51 11.33 12.55
C GLY A 127 14.47 10.23 12.36
N ILE A 128 13.30 10.40 12.96
CA ILE A 128 12.14 9.52 12.73
C ILE A 128 11.10 10.13 11.78
N ASP A 129 11.29 11.40 11.40
CA ASP A 129 10.37 12.17 10.59
C ASP A 129 10.93 12.38 9.18
N LEU A 130 10.06 12.31 8.17
CA LEU A 130 10.37 12.79 6.83
C LEU A 130 10.29 14.32 6.84
N PRO A 131 11.32 15.05 6.37
CA PRO A 131 11.32 16.52 6.34
C PRO A 131 10.24 17.07 5.38
N PRO A 132 9.84 18.34 5.55
CA PRO A 132 8.86 18.97 4.67
C PRO A 132 9.37 19.12 3.24
N LEU A 133 8.46 19.21 2.27
CA LEU A 133 8.81 19.30 0.84
C LEU A 133 9.64 20.55 0.51
N SER A 134 9.55 21.61 1.31
CA SER A 134 10.40 22.81 1.18
C SER A 134 11.89 22.52 1.31
N GLU A 135 12.27 21.42 1.97
CA GLU A 135 13.66 20.98 2.17
C GLU A 135 14.07 19.83 1.23
N LEU A 136 13.17 19.40 0.36
CA LEU A 136 13.37 18.28 -0.57
C LEU A 136 13.38 18.75 -2.03
N ASP A 137 14.07 17.99 -2.88
CA ASP A 137 14.02 18.19 -4.33
C ASP A 137 12.70 17.67 -4.93
N GLY A 138 12.09 16.68 -4.30
CA GLY A 138 10.76 16.18 -4.64
C GLY A 138 10.18 15.23 -3.60
N LEU A 139 8.88 14.98 -3.71
CA LEU A 139 8.13 14.06 -2.85
C LEU A 139 7.36 13.08 -3.73
N VAL A 140 7.56 11.79 -3.48
CA VAL A 140 6.91 10.71 -4.20
C VAL A 140 5.90 10.01 -3.31
N PHE A 141 4.67 9.86 -3.79
CA PHE A 141 3.66 9.00 -3.23
C PHE A 141 3.54 7.75 -4.10
N ALA A 142 3.92 6.59 -3.58
CA ALA A 142 3.85 5.33 -4.32
C ALA A 142 2.86 4.37 -3.68
N PHE A 143 1.90 3.90 -4.48
CA PHE A 143 0.89 2.95 -4.08
C PHE A 143 1.28 1.55 -4.54
N ILE A 144 1.43 0.63 -3.60
CA ILE A 144 1.87 -0.73 -3.84
C ILE A 144 0.66 -1.65 -3.79
N THR A 145 0.30 -2.20 -4.94
CA THR A 145 -0.72 -3.22 -5.09
C THR A 145 -0.09 -4.58 -5.37
N ARG A 146 -0.78 -5.66 -5.05
CA ARG A 146 -0.37 -7.01 -5.43
C ARG A 146 -1.51 -7.68 -6.18
N ARG A 147 -1.44 -7.67 -7.52
CA ARG A 147 -2.38 -8.33 -8.43
C ARG A 147 -1.62 -9.15 -9.46
N ASN A 148 -2.08 -10.37 -9.73
CA ASN A 148 -1.35 -11.31 -10.58
C ASN A 148 -1.90 -11.39 -12.02
N THR A 149 -2.96 -10.63 -12.32
CA THR A 149 -3.75 -10.73 -13.56
C THR A 149 -3.24 -9.80 -14.67
N PHE A 150 -3.97 -8.75 -15.06
CA PHE A 150 -3.62 -7.85 -16.16
C PHE A 150 -3.07 -6.49 -15.69
N MET A 151 -2.98 -6.27 -14.38
CA MET A 151 -2.57 -4.98 -13.81
C MET A 151 -1.12 -4.63 -14.22
N PRO A 152 -0.88 -3.48 -14.87
CA PRO A 152 0.46 -3.04 -15.24
C PRO A 152 1.38 -2.95 -14.03
N PHE A 153 2.64 -3.38 -14.20
CA PHE A 153 3.58 -3.46 -13.09
C PHE A 153 4.04 -2.09 -12.56
N ALA A 154 4.03 -1.05 -13.40
CA ALA A 154 4.25 0.32 -12.95
C ALA A 154 3.40 1.31 -13.74
N GLN A 155 2.85 2.28 -13.02
CA GLN A 155 2.01 3.34 -13.56
C GLN A 155 2.43 4.69 -13.00
N GLU A 156 2.46 5.72 -13.84
CA GLU A 156 2.54 7.13 -13.42
C GLU A 156 1.11 7.67 -13.31
N LEU A 157 0.80 8.30 -12.17
CA LEU A 157 -0.53 8.78 -11.84
C LEU A 157 -0.59 10.32 -11.85
N THR A 158 -1.74 10.88 -12.20
CA THR A 158 -2.07 12.27 -11.84
C THR A 158 -2.41 12.39 -10.35
N ALA A 159 -2.51 13.62 -9.84
CA ALA A 159 -2.91 13.86 -8.45
C ALA A 159 -4.31 13.27 -8.15
N GLU A 160 -5.26 13.44 -9.07
CA GLU A 160 -6.61 12.85 -8.95
C GLU A 160 -6.54 11.32 -8.91
N GLN A 161 -5.77 10.71 -9.81
CA GLN A 161 -5.58 9.26 -9.85
C GLN A 161 -4.90 8.74 -8.58
N ALA A 162 -3.97 9.48 -7.99
CA ALA A 162 -3.35 9.16 -6.72
C ALA A 162 -4.32 9.20 -5.55
N ILE A 163 -5.22 10.20 -5.52
CA ILE A 163 -6.29 10.30 -4.52
C ILE A 163 -7.26 9.12 -4.65
N LEU A 164 -7.58 8.71 -5.87
CA LEU A 164 -8.41 7.51 -6.11
C LEU A 164 -7.66 6.21 -5.73
N ALA A 165 -6.36 6.12 -6.00
CA ALA A 165 -5.53 4.99 -5.56
C ALA A 165 -5.49 4.90 -4.01
N TYR A 166 -5.42 6.04 -3.33
CA TYR A 166 -5.55 6.12 -1.88
C TYR A 166 -6.95 5.71 -1.40
N LEU A 167 -8.01 6.21 -2.03
CA LEU A 167 -9.39 5.82 -1.73
C LEU A 167 -9.56 4.30 -1.83
N TRP A 168 -9.17 3.69 -2.94
CA TRP A 168 -9.42 2.26 -3.14
C TRP A 168 -8.44 1.37 -2.38
N GLY A 169 -7.19 1.80 -2.18
CA GLY A 169 -6.12 1.00 -1.55
C GLY A 169 -6.15 -0.46 -1.98
N GLU A 170 -6.24 -0.67 -3.29
CA GLU A 170 -6.65 -1.95 -3.88
C GLU A 170 -5.49 -2.95 -3.90
N SER A 171 -5.79 -4.21 -3.57
CA SER A 171 -4.89 -5.36 -3.72
C SER A 171 -5.70 -6.63 -4.01
N SER A 172 -5.06 -7.80 -4.04
CA SER A 172 -5.76 -9.09 -4.16
C SER A 172 -5.22 -10.14 -3.20
N HIS A 173 -6.09 -11.05 -2.79
CA HIS A 173 -5.68 -12.26 -2.08
C HIS A 173 -4.92 -13.20 -3.02
N SER A 174 -3.82 -13.79 -2.54
CA SER A 174 -3.05 -14.77 -3.30
C SER A 174 -3.43 -16.21 -2.93
N MET A 175 -3.23 -17.17 -3.86
CA MET A 175 -3.38 -18.60 -3.56
C MET A 175 -2.46 -19.07 -2.44
N ALA A 176 -1.26 -18.47 -2.32
CA ALA A 176 -0.28 -18.85 -1.29
C ALA A 176 -0.73 -18.44 0.12
N SER A 177 -1.42 -17.30 0.25
CA SER A 177 -1.86 -16.79 1.55
C SER A 177 -3.25 -17.31 1.95
N GLN A 178 -4.20 -17.32 1.01
CA GLN A 178 -5.59 -17.72 1.25
C GLN A 178 -6.17 -18.37 -0.01
N PRO A 179 -5.98 -19.69 -0.22
CA PRO A 179 -6.42 -20.40 -1.42
C PRO A 179 -7.90 -20.16 -1.77
N ALA A 180 -8.77 -20.17 -0.75
CA ALA A 180 -10.21 -19.97 -0.93
C ALA A 180 -10.57 -18.58 -1.48
N LYS A 181 -9.82 -17.53 -1.09
CA LYS A 181 -10.08 -16.15 -1.50
C LYS A 181 -9.19 -15.67 -2.65
N ALA A 182 -8.32 -16.52 -3.18
CA ALA A 182 -7.38 -16.12 -4.22
C ALA A 182 -8.03 -15.42 -5.42
N GLY A 183 -7.39 -14.35 -5.88
CA GLY A 183 -7.87 -13.50 -6.96
C GLY A 183 -8.99 -12.54 -6.57
N GLU A 184 -9.54 -12.62 -5.34
CA GLU A 184 -10.52 -11.64 -4.86
C GLU A 184 -9.84 -10.33 -4.52
N SER A 185 -10.43 -9.24 -5.00
CA SER A 185 -9.96 -7.88 -4.75
C SER A 185 -10.26 -7.47 -3.31
N VAL A 186 -9.28 -6.89 -2.64
CA VAL A 186 -9.39 -6.28 -1.32
C VAL A 186 -9.20 -4.78 -1.47
N ARG A 187 -10.00 -3.99 -0.76
CA ARG A 187 -9.93 -2.53 -0.77
C ARG A 187 -9.93 -2.01 0.66
N THR A 188 -9.08 -1.04 0.93
CA THR A 188 -8.92 -0.46 2.27
C THR A 188 -8.36 0.94 2.10
N VAL A 189 -9.12 1.96 2.52
CA VAL A 189 -8.72 3.37 2.38
C VAL A 189 -7.31 3.61 2.93
N GLY A 190 -6.44 4.18 2.11
CA GLY A 190 -5.04 4.45 2.43
C GLY A 190 -4.23 3.22 2.77
N THR A 191 -4.71 2.02 2.44
CA THR A 191 -4.18 0.73 2.89
C THR A 191 -4.08 0.61 4.42
N ASP A 192 -4.93 1.34 5.14
CA ASP A 192 -4.94 1.42 6.61
C ASP A 192 -6.15 0.67 7.19
N PRO A 193 -5.96 -0.53 7.77
CA PRO A 193 -7.04 -1.27 8.41
C PRO A 193 -7.39 -0.73 9.81
N PHE A 194 -6.70 0.29 10.31
CA PHE A 194 -6.82 0.84 11.67
C PHE A 194 -7.57 2.18 11.73
N ILE A 195 -8.30 2.53 10.68
CA ILE A 195 -9.06 3.79 10.64
C ILE A 195 -10.10 3.80 11.78
N VAL A 196 -9.92 4.76 12.69
CA VAL A 196 -10.92 5.10 13.71
C VAL A 196 -11.70 6.33 13.24
N GLY A 197 -13.00 6.17 13.02
CA GLY A 197 -13.89 7.22 12.52
C GLY A 197 -14.14 7.14 11.02
N SER A 198 -14.45 8.27 10.39
CA SER A 198 -14.83 8.33 8.98
C SER A 198 -13.64 8.11 8.04
N ARG A 199 -13.76 7.09 7.18
CA ARG A 199 -12.91 6.81 6.02
C ARG A 199 -12.97 7.95 5.02
N ALA A 200 -14.17 8.48 4.74
CA ALA A 200 -14.33 9.61 3.82
C ALA A 200 -13.56 10.84 4.28
N ARG A 201 -13.65 11.20 5.57
CA ARG A 201 -12.87 12.32 6.14
C ARG A 201 -11.38 12.14 5.94
N LYS A 202 -10.87 10.91 6.02
CA LYS A 202 -9.46 10.61 5.77
C LYS A 202 -9.08 10.81 4.30
N VAL A 203 -9.93 10.38 3.36
CA VAL A 203 -9.72 10.60 1.92
C VAL A 203 -9.80 12.08 1.55
N ASN A 204 -10.80 12.80 2.05
CA ASN A 204 -10.95 14.25 1.81
C ASN A 204 -9.73 15.01 2.35
N ARG A 205 -9.24 14.64 3.54
CA ARG A 205 -8.02 15.23 4.10
C ARG A 205 -6.77 14.92 3.24
N PHE A 206 -6.66 13.71 2.72
CA PHE A 206 -5.57 13.34 1.82
C PHE A 206 -5.64 14.15 0.52
N ARG A 207 -6.84 14.29 -0.06
CA ARG A 207 -7.12 15.13 -1.23
C ARG A 207 -6.66 16.56 -1.03
N ASP A 208 -7.00 17.18 0.09
CA ASP A 208 -6.59 18.55 0.41
C ASP A 208 -5.07 18.69 0.48
N ILE A 209 -4.39 17.75 1.15
CA ILE A 209 -2.92 17.77 1.27
C ILE A 209 -2.27 17.63 -0.11
N ILE A 210 -2.74 16.66 -0.92
CA ILE A 210 -2.17 16.42 -2.25
C ILE A 210 -2.35 17.64 -3.16
N MET A 211 -3.56 18.20 -3.22
CA MET A 211 -3.83 19.36 -4.08
C MET A 211 -3.03 20.59 -3.63
N ASP A 212 -2.99 20.88 -2.32
CA ASP A 212 -2.22 21.99 -1.77
C ASP A 212 -0.71 21.84 -2.02
N LEU A 213 -0.16 20.63 -1.93
CA LEU A 213 1.24 20.37 -2.25
C LEU A 213 1.55 20.55 -3.74
N CYS A 214 0.69 20.06 -4.62
CA CYS A 214 0.85 20.23 -6.06
C CYS A 214 0.78 21.71 -6.47
N ASP A 215 -0.11 22.48 -5.85
CA ASP A 215 -0.26 23.91 -6.10
C ASP A 215 0.94 24.72 -5.58
N LYS A 216 1.41 24.42 -4.36
CA LYS A 216 2.55 25.13 -3.74
C LYS A 216 3.90 24.77 -4.32
N PHE A 217 4.06 23.52 -4.77
CA PHE A 217 5.31 23.00 -5.30
C PHE A 217 5.14 22.36 -6.69
N PRO A 218 4.81 23.17 -7.73
CA PRO A 218 4.57 22.64 -9.07
C PRO A 218 5.74 21.81 -9.58
N GLY A 219 5.45 20.58 -10.03
CA GLY A 219 6.45 19.65 -10.58
C GLY A 219 7.34 18.94 -9.55
N LYS A 220 7.19 19.20 -8.24
CA LYS A 220 7.95 18.50 -7.20
C LYS A 220 7.26 17.27 -6.61
N VAL A 221 5.94 17.16 -6.78
CA VAL A 221 5.16 16.03 -6.26
C VAL A 221 4.89 15.04 -7.38
N ARG A 222 5.18 13.76 -7.16
CA ARG A 222 4.98 12.70 -8.16
C ARG A 222 4.26 11.50 -7.55
N PHE A 223 3.51 10.80 -8.40
CA PHE A 223 2.62 9.72 -7.96
C PHE A 223 2.84 8.49 -8.83
N PHE A 224 2.98 7.34 -8.19
CA PHE A 224 3.15 6.08 -8.90
C PHE A 224 2.31 4.98 -8.28
N GLN A 225 1.93 4.01 -9.09
CA GLN A 225 1.41 2.74 -8.60
C GLN A 225 2.29 1.59 -9.09
N TYR A 226 2.79 0.79 -8.16
CA TYR A 226 3.62 -0.38 -8.43
C TYR A 226 2.82 -1.64 -8.13
N ASN A 227 2.69 -2.52 -9.11
CA ASN A 227 2.14 -3.85 -8.92
C ASN A 227 3.28 -4.85 -8.67
N THR A 228 3.46 -5.22 -7.41
CA THR A 228 4.43 -6.24 -6.95
C THR A 228 3.88 -7.66 -7.06
N GLY A 229 2.68 -7.79 -7.63
CA GLY A 229 2.09 -9.05 -8.00
C GLY A 229 2.82 -9.68 -9.18
N GLY A 230 2.14 -9.71 -10.31
CA GLY A 230 2.66 -10.25 -11.56
C GLY A 230 1.60 -10.14 -12.65
N ILE A 231 1.86 -10.76 -13.78
CA ILE A 231 0.94 -10.74 -14.90
C ILE A 231 0.58 -12.15 -15.38
N GLY A 232 -0.59 -12.29 -15.98
CA GLY A 232 -0.95 -13.51 -16.71
C GLY A 232 -1.60 -14.60 -15.87
N GLU A 233 -1.86 -14.41 -14.58
CA GLU A 233 -2.57 -15.44 -13.81
C GLU A 233 -3.98 -15.70 -14.35
N ILE A 234 -4.34 -16.98 -14.48
CA ILE A 234 -5.71 -17.42 -14.77
C ILE A 234 -6.12 -18.41 -13.68
N ILE A 235 -7.17 -18.06 -12.95
CA ILE A 235 -7.81 -18.94 -11.96
C ILE A 235 -9.22 -19.26 -12.46
N LYS A 236 -9.49 -20.55 -12.67
CA LYS A 236 -10.82 -21.04 -13.01
C LYS A 236 -11.60 -21.33 -11.73
N LYS A 237 -12.82 -20.80 -11.65
CA LYS A 237 -13.78 -21.14 -10.60
C LYS A 237 -14.59 -22.36 -11.07
N ILE A 238 -14.57 -23.43 -10.29
CA ILE A 238 -15.28 -24.68 -10.55
C ILE A 238 -16.32 -24.86 -9.45
N GLN A 239 -17.59 -24.97 -9.85
CA GLN A 239 -18.65 -25.29 -8.91
C GLN A 239 -18.53 -26.77 -8.52
N THR A 240 -18.42 -27.04 -7.22
CA THR A 240 -18.43 -28.37 -6.61
C THR A 240 -19.61 -28.47 -5.64
N PRO A 241 -20.01 -29.69 -5.22
CA PRO A 241 -21.03 -29.88 -4.18
C PRO A 241 -20.70 -29.14 -2.88
N ASP A 242 -19.41 -29.02 -2.54
CA ASP A 242 -18.92 -28.36 -1.33
C ASP A 242 -18.66 -26.84 -1.49
N GLY A 243 -19.02 -26.24 -2.63
CA GLY A 243 -18.86 -24.80 -2.89
C GLY A 243 -18.09 -24.47 -4.17
N VAL A 244 -17.35 -23.37 -4.20
CA VAL A 244 -16.54 -22.96 -5.36
C VAL A 244 -15.09 -23.34 -5.13
N LYS A 245 -14.59 -24.31 -5.90
CA LYS A 245 -13.16 -24.64 -5.95
C LYS A 245 -12.45 -23.70 -6.93
N LYS A 246 -11.27 -23.21 -6.55
CA LYS A 246 -10.40 -22.41 -7.42
C LYS A 246 -9.26 -23.27 -7.93
N GLU A 247 -9.10 -23.33 -9.25
CA GLU A 247 -8.02 -24.06 -9.92
C GLU A 247 -7.12 -23.08 -10.68
N MET A 248 -5.81 -23.18 -10.48
CA MET A 248 -4.82 -22.35 -11.17
C MET A 248 -4.54 -22.94 -12.56
N ILE A 249 -5.05 -22.28 -13.60
CA ILE A 249 -4.85 -22.68 -15.00
C ILE A 249 -3.52 -22.16 -15.53
N ARG A 250 -3.14 -20.94 -15.13
CA ARG A 250 -1.86 -20.34 -15.50
C ARG A 250 -1.26 -19.61 -14.31
N LYS A 251 0.01 -19.88 -14.05
CA LYS A 251 0.80 -19.17 -13.04
C LYS A 251 1.11 -17.75 -13.52
N THR A 252 1.21 -16.84 -12.57
CA THR A 252 1.65 -15.46 -12.84
C THR A 252 3.13 -15.41 -13.20
N VAL A 253 3.49 -14.52 -14.12
CA VAL A 253 4.86 -14.08 -14.36
C VAL A 253 5.13 -12.94 -13.38
N ARG A 254 6.00 -13.19 -12.40
CA ARG A 254 6.38 -12.21 -11.38
C ARG A 254 7.34 -11.18 -11.97
N VAL A 255 7.19 -9.93 -11.55
CA VAL A 255 8.16 -8.88 -11.87
C VAL A 255 9.41 -9.12 -11.02
N PRO A 256 10.60 -9.29 -11.62
CA PRO A 256 11.82 -9.47 -10.86
C PRO A 256 12.16 -8.25 -10.01
N ILE A 257 12.69 -8.47 -8.80
CA ILE A 257 13.16 -7.39 -7.91
C ILE A 257 14.15 -6.44 -8.60
N PRO A 258 15.15 -6.91 -9.38
CA PRO A 258 16.05 -6.01 -10.09
C PRO A 258 15.35 -5.06 -11.08
N LEU A 259 14.31 -5.54 -11.77
CA LEU A 259 13.50 -4.72 -12.68
C LEU A 259 12.68 -3.69 -11.89
N MET A 260 11.97 -4.12 -10.83
CA MET A 260 11.18 -3.20 -10.01
C MET A 260 12.05 -2.14 -9.30
N ALA A 261 13.25 -2.51 -8.88
CA ALA A 261 14.25 -1.58 -8.35
C ALA A 261 14.71 -0.57 -9.42
N ALA A 262 14.95 -1.04 -10.65
CA ALA A 262 15.33 -0.18 -11.77
C ALA A 262 14.22 0.79 -12.16
N ILE A 263 12.95 0.36 -12.12
CA ILE A 263 11.79 1.22 -12.33
C ILE A 263 11.76 2.32 -11.28
N GLN A 264 11.73 1.98 -9.98
CA GLN A 264 11.66 2.99 -8.91
C GLN A 264 12.83 3.97 -8.95
N ARG A 265 14.05 3.48 -9.20
CA ARG A 265 15.24 4.33 -9.40
C ARG A 265 15.08 5.22 -10.64
N GLY A 266 14.60 4.65 -11.74
CA GLY A 266 14.36 5.36 -12.99
C GLY A 266 13.29 6.44 -12.85
N ASP A 267 12.27 6.20 -12.03
CA ASP A 267 11.23 7.16 -11.69
C ASP A 267 11.83 8.32 -10.90
N LEU A 268 12.61 8.06 -9.85
CA LEU A 268 13.30 9.12 -9.10
C LEU A 268 14.28 9.93 -9.95
N ARG A 269 14.87 9.33 -11.00
CA ARG A 269 15.77 10.00 -11.95
C ARG A 269 15.03 10.69 -13.10
N GLY A 270 13.79 10.32 -13.39
CA GLY A 270 13.03 10.80 -14.54
C GLY A 270 13.52 10.24 -15.88
N VAL A 271 13.96 8.97 -15.91
CA VAL A 271 14.52 8.31 -17.11
C VAL A 271 13.63 7.19 -17.67
N ASN A 272 12.53 6.85 -16.99
CA ASN A 272 11.55 5.91 -17.50
C ASN A 272 10.57 6.61 -18.46
N THR A 273 10.08 5.89 -19.46
CA THR A 273 9.07 6.38 -20.39
C THR A 273 7.71 5.78 -20.05
N TYR A 274 6.68 6.63 -19.99
CA TYR A 274 5.31 6.26 -19.68
C TYR A 274 4.35 6.74 -20.77
N GLU A 275 3.43 5.88 -21.19
CA GLU A 275 2.41 6.18 -22.21
C GLU A 275 1.01 5.87 -21.68
N LYS A 276 -0.02 6.41 -22.32
CA LYS A 276 -1.41 6.17 -21.91
C LYS A 276 -1.74 4.67 -22.00
N GLY A 277 -2.12 4.11 -20.86
CA GLY A 277 -2.43 2.70 -20.68
C GLY A 277 -3.90 2.34 -20.84
N THR A 278 -4.18 1.06 -20.63
CA THR A 278 -5.51 0.44 -20.67
C THR A 278 -6.39 0.87 -19.50
N LEU A 279 -5.80 1.19 -18.35
CA LEU A 279 -6.51 1.61 -17.15
C LEU A 279 -6.75 3.12 -17.06
N GLY A 280 -6.47 3.88 -18.14
CA GLY A 280 -6.58 5.34 -18.17
C GLY A 280 -5.48 6.09 -17.41
N THR A 281 -4.62 5.38 -16.69
CA THR A 281 -3.33 5.84 -16.15
C THR A 281 -2.26 5.82 -17.24
N LYS A 282 -1.06 6.34 -16.95
CA LYS A 282 0.08 6.08 -17.82
C LYS A 282 0.79 4.81 -17.35
N GLU A 283 1.08 3.89 -18.25
CA GLU A 283 1.79 2.64 -18.01
C GLU A 283 3.24 2.78 -18.50
N VAL A 284 4.19 2.16 -17.78
CA VAL A 284 5.59 2.18 -18.20
C VAL A 284 5.76 1.39 -19.50
N VAL A 285 6.44 1.99 -20.48
CA VAL A 285 6.72 1.37 -21.78
C VAL A 285 8.21 1.18 -22.03
N GLU A 286 9.06 1.90 -21.30
CA GLU A 286 10.52 1.80 -21.42
C GLU A 286 11.19 1.99 -20.06
N VAL A 287 12.11 1.07 -19.75
CA VAL A 287 13.01 1.15 -18.59
C VAL A 287 14.42 0.91 -19.11
N PRO A 288 15.37 1.87 -19.00
CA PRO A 288 16.71 1.72 -19.54
C PRO A 288 17.39 0.42 -19.08
N GLY A 289 17.82 -0.40 -20.04
CA GLY A 289 18.53 -1.65 -19.79
C GLY A 289 17.65 -2.88 -19.51
N PHE A 290 16.33 -2.76 -19.62
CA PHE A 290 15.39 -3.87 -19.40
C PHE A 290 14.45 -4.08 -20.59
N ASN A 291 14.11 -5.34 -20.86
CA ASN A 291 13.10 -5.72 -21.85
C ASN A 291 11.76 -5.96 -21.14
N LEU A 292 10.73 -5.19 -21.49
CA LEU A 292 9.42 -5.26 -20.85
C LEU A 292 8.42 -6.17 -21.58
N ASN A 293 8.81 -6.73 -22.73
CA ASN A 293 7.89 -7.47 -23.61
C ASN A 293 7.23 -8.66 -22.93
N GLU A 294 7.87 -9.31 -21.96
CA GLU A 294 7.28 -10.46 -21.24
C GLU A 294 6.13 -10.05 -20.31
N PHE A 295 6.03 -8.76 -19.99
CA PHE A 295 5.01 -8.20 -19.10
C PHE A 295 3.89 -7.46 -19.84
N ASP A 296 3.79 -7.59 -21.17
CA ASP A 296 2.67 -7.06 -21.94
C ASP A 296 1.40 -7.91 -21.70
N PRO A 297 0.31 -7.34 -21.12
CA PRO A 297 -0.93 -8.06 -20.89
C PRO A 297 -1.51 -8.71 -22.15
N LYS A 298 -1.30 -8.12 -23.34
CA LYS A 298 -1.82 -8.62 -24.62
C LYS A 298 -1.19 -9.94 -25.06
N ARG A 299 -0.06 -10.32 -24.47
CA ARG A 299 0.54 -11.65 -24.68
C ARG A 299 -0.10 -12.73 -23.82
N CYS A 300 -0.77 -12.31 -22.76
CA CYS A 300 -1.40 -13.19 -21.78
C CYS A 300 -2.91 -13.30 -22.00
N TYR A 301 -3.56 -12.27 -22.50
CA TYR A 301 -5.00 -12.17 -22.57
C TYR A 301 -5.47 -11.65 -23.92
N ASP A 302 -6.57 -12.18 -24.41
CA ASP A 302 -7.29 -11.57 -25.52
C ASP A 302 -8.06 -10.31 -25.07
N SER A 303 -8.61 -9.57 -26.03
CA SER A 303 -9.30 -8.31 -25.74
C SER A 303 -10.57 -8.49 -24.90
N GLU A 304 -11.30 -9.59 -25.06
CA GLU A 304 -12.51 -9.87 -24.28
C GLU A 304 -12.16 -10.16 -22.82
N GLN A 305 -11.08 -10.91 -22.58
CA GLN A 305 -10.55 -11.17 -21.25
C GLN A 305 -10.08 -9.88 -20.56
N ILE A 306 -9.37 -9.00 -21.27
CA ILE A 306 -8.94 -7.71 -20.73
C ILE A 306 -10.15 -6.86 -20.36
N ASP A 307 -11.13 -6.73 -21.27
CA ASP A 307 -12.36 -5.96 -21.01
C ASP A 307 -13.12 -6.52 -19.80
N ALA A 308 -13.23 -7.85 -19.67
CA ALA A 308 -13.87 -8.48 -18.52
C ALA A 308 -13.14 -8.19 -17.19
N TYR A 309 -11.81 -8.14 -17.20
CA TYR A 309 -11.07 -7.75 -15.99
C TYR A 309 -11.18 -6.27 -15.66
N ILE A 310 -11.26 -5.39 -16.67
CA ILE A 310 -11.50 -3.95 -16.48
C ILE A 310 -12.88 -3.76 -15.84
N ASP A 311 -13.90 -4.42 -16.36
CA ASP A 311 -15.26 -4.37 -15.84
C ASP A 311 -15.35 -4.84 -14.37
N ASP A 312 -14.67 -5.94 -14.03
CA ASP A 312 -14.58 -6.43 -12.63
C ASP A 312 -13.91 -5.42 -11.69
N ILE A 313 -12.81 -4.78 -12.14
CA ILE A 313 -12.13 -3.74 -11.36
C ILE A 313 -13.05 -2.53 -11.17
N VAL A 314 -13.65 -2.02 -12.25
CA VAL A 314 -14.51 -0.82 -12.22
C VAL A 314 -15.72 -1.04 -11.32
N LYS A 315 -16.41 -2.17 -11.47
CA LYS A 315 -17.55 -2.54 -10.61
C LYS A 315 -17.16 -2.57 -9.14
N GLY A 316 -16.00 -3.16 -8.83
CA GLY A 316 -15.48 -3.21 -7.47
C GLY A 316 -15.11 -1.84 -6.90
N ARG A 317 -14.51 -0.97 -7.72
CA ARG A 317 -14.16 0.41 -7.34
C ARG A 317 -15.39 1.29 -7.13
N ARG A 318 -16.40 1.17 -7.99
CA ARG A 318 -17.69 1.88 -7.86
C ARG A 318 -18.36 1.52 -6.54
N LYS A 319 -18.60 0.23 -6.31
CA LYS A 319 -19.23 -0.26 -5.07
C LYS A 319 -18.50 0.23 -3.81
N PHE A 320 -17.16 0.17 -3.81
CA PHE A 320 -16.39 0.62 -2.66
C PHE A 320 -16.42 2.14 -2.48
N THR A 321 -16.50 2.89 -3.57
CA THR A 321 -16.64 4.35 -3.53
C THR A 321 -17.99 4.76 -2.97
N GLU A 322 -19.08 4.10 -3.38
CA GLU A 322 -20.43 4.29 -2.82
C GLU A 322 -20.43 4.01 -1.31
N GLU A 323 -19.82 2.89 -0.88
CA GLU A 323 -19.72 2.52 0.53
C GLU A 323 -18.99 3.58 1.36
N VAL A 324 -17.88 4.14 0.86
CA VAL A 324 -17.14 5.19 1.57
C VAL A 324 -17.88 6.53 1.49
N ASP A 325 -18.61 6.81 0.41
CA ASP A 325 -19.40 8.03 0.24
C ASP A 325 -20.55 8.17 1.24
N GLU A 326 -21.10 7.07 1.74
CA GLU A 326 -22.07 7.09 2.85
C GLU A 326 -21.53 7.84 4.09
N GLU A 327 -20.20 7.99 4.20
CA GLU A 327 -19.52 8.72 5.28
C GLU A 327 -19.13 10.17 4.90
N GLY A 328 -19.46 10.61 3.68
CA GLY A 328 -19.33 11.99 3.18
C GLY A 328 -18.05 12.26 2.36
N LEU A 329 -17.91 11.66 1.18
CA LEU A 329 -16.81 12.01 0.26
C LEU A 329 -17.05 13.36 -0.42
N ASP A 330 -15.99 14.09 -0.70
CA ASP A 330 -16.12 15.36 -1.43
C ASP A 330 -16.56 15.13 -2.89
N ALA A 331 -17.38 16.04 -3.41
CA ALA A 331 -17.95 15.94 -4.76
C ALA A 331 -16.89 15.85 -5.88
N ASP A 332 -15.73 16.48 -5.70
CA ASP A 332 -14.61 16.37 -6.64
C ASP A 332 -14.10 14.92 -6.76
N ILE A 333 -13.99 14.21 -5.63
CA ILE A 333 -13.52 12.82 -5.60
C ILE A 333 -14.52 11.93 -6.33
N LEU A 334 -15.83 12.12 -6.08
CA LEU A 334 -16.88 11.39 -6.79
C LEU A 334 -16.83 11.66 -8.30
N LYS A 335 -16.62 12.91 -8.71
CA LYS A 335 -16.47 13.27 -10.12
C LYS A 335 -15.25 12.61 -10.77
N TRP A 336 -14.11 12.56 -10.08
CA TRP A 336 -12.92 11.88 -10.60
C TRP A 336 -13.12 10.37 -10.66
N ALA A 337 -13.79 9.78 -9.66
CA ALA A 337 -14.13 8.37 -9.62
C ALA A 337 -15.02 8.00 -10.82
N GLU A 338 -16.08 8.77 -11.08
CA GLU A 338 -16.95 8.57 -12.24
C GLU A 338 -16.20 8.59 -13.56
N LYS A 339 -15.36 9.62 -13.75
CA LYS A 339 -14.53 9.72 -14.96
C LYS A 339 -13.59 8.52 -15.10
N SER A 340 -13.08 7.99 -14.00
CA SER A 340 -12.20 6.81 -14.02
C SER A 340 -12.92 5.53 -14.43
N TYR A 341 -14.26 5.46 -14.28
CA TYR A 341 -15.06 4.29 -14.62
C TYR A 341 -15.37 4.20 -16.11
N GLU A 342 -15.26 5.30 -16.86
CA GLU A 342 -15.46 5.37 -18.32
C GLU A 342 -14.48 4.48 -19.13
N ILE A 343 -13.47 3.89 -18.48
CA ILE A 343 -12.59 2.88 -19.07
C ILE A 343 -13.31 1.54 -19.32
N SER A 344 -14.39 1.26 -18.58
CA SER A 344 -15.23 0.07 -18.77
C SER A 344 -16.23 0.32 -19.90
N ARG A 345 -16.36 -0.65 -20.81
CA ARG A 345 -17.29 -0.56 -21.95
C ARG A 345 -18.73 -0.92 -21.59
N SER A 346 -18.95 -1.58 -20.45
CA SER A 346 -20.26 -2.12 -20.04
C SER A 346 -20.99 -1.25 -19.02
N GLU A 347 -20.32 -0.30 -18.37
CA GLU A 347 -20.88 0.53 -17.31
C GLU A 347 -21.40 1.89 -17.82
N THR A 348 -22.72 2.13 -17.73
CA THR A 348 -23.38 3.40 -18.11
C THR A 348 -24.12 4.10 -16.96
N GLY A 349 -24.00 3.61 -15.73
CA GLY A 349 -24.64 4.21 -14.55
C GLY A 349 -23.82 5.38 -13.99
N LYS A 350 -24.45 6.53 -13.76
CA LYS A 350 -23.83 7.68 -13.08
C LYS A 350 -23.99 7.56 -11.56
N LEU A 351 -22.93 7.81 -10.79
CA LEU A 351 -23.06 8.08 -9.35
C LEU A 351 -23.95 9.31 -9.15
N THR A 352 -25.03 9.15 -8.39
CA THR A 352 -25.90 10.27 -7.99
C THR A 352 -25.44 10.71 -6.60
N PRO A 353 -24.96 11.95 -6.40
CA PRO A 353 -24.59 12.43 -5.07
C PRO A 353 -25.79 12.33 -4.13
N VAL A 354 -25.59 11.84 -2.91
CA VAL A 354 -26.60 11.92 -1.85
C VAL A 354 -26.70 13.39 -1.41
N GLY A 355 -27.48 14.17 -2.17
CA GLY A 355 -27.70 15.58 -1.92
C GLY A 355 -28.54 15.82 -0.67
N SER A 356 -27.98 16.61 0.23
CA SER A 356 -28.65 17.33 1.31
C SER A 356 -29.95 18.01 0.85
N SER A 357 -31.10 17.46 1.25
CA SER A 357 -32.40 18.13 1.07
C SER A 357 -32.88 18.73 2.41
N VAL A 358 -32.72 20.04 2.55
CA VAL A 358 -33.52 20.86 3.47
C VAL A 358 -34.85 21.16 2.77
N GLY A 359 -35.98 20.75 3.36
CA GLY A 359 -37.32 21.05 2.86
C GLY A 359 -38.43 20.45 3.72
N ASN A 360 -39.17 21.31 4.43
CA ASN A 360 -40.30 21.02 5.31
C ASN A 360 -41.50 20.36 4.60
N SER A 361 -42.11 19.33 5.21
CA SER A 361 -43.52 19.32 5.68
C SER A 361 -44.06 17.91 6.05
N ILE A 362 -44.22 17.68 7.36
CA ILE A 362 -45.42 17.18 8.10
C ILE A 362 -46.27 16.02 7.51
N LEU A 363 -46.18 14.81 8.12
CA LEU A 363 -47.22 14.08 8.92
C LEU A 363 -46.76 12.64 9.23
N GLY A 364 -46.86 12.21 10.50
CA GLY A 364 -46.36 10.94 11.05
C GLY A 364 -47.20 9.67 10.71
N PRO A 365 -46.89 8.50 11.31
CA PRO A 365 -46.99 8.34 12.77
C PRO A 365 -45.86 7.54 13.47
N SER A 366 -45.72 7.83 14.78
CA SER A 366 -45.29 6.94 15.86
C SER A 366 -43.85 6.35 15.82
N LYS A 367 -42.89 7.13 16.35
CA LYS A 367 -41.64 6.58 16.91
C LYS A 367 -41.91 5.97 18.28
N LYS A 368 -41.63 4.67 18.44
CA LYS A 368 -41.40 4.06 19.75
C LYS A 368 -40.08 4.62 20.29
N GLU A 369 -40.15 5.49 21.29
CA GLU A 369 -39.01 5.86 22.11
C GLU A 369 -38.52 4.63 22.89
N MET A 370 -37.28 4.22 22.64
CA MET A 370 -36.55 3.36 23.56
C MET A 370 -36.06 4.25 24.70
N ARG A 371 -36.83 4.29 25.80
CA ARG A 371 -36.34 4.79 27.09
C ARG A 371 -35.25 3.84 27.58
N VAL A 372 -34.00 4.30 27.58
CA VAL A 372 -32.96 3.72 28.43
C VAL A 372 -33.28 4.17 29.85
N MET A 373 -33.77 3.24 30.68
CA MET A 373 -33.94 3.47 32.11
C MET A 373 -32.56 3.59 32.74
N GLY A 374 -32.26 4.76 33.29
CA GLY A 374 -31.13 4.95 34.18
C GLY A 374 -31.37 4.18 35.47
N THR A 375 -30.42 3.32 35.83
CA THR A 375 -30.28 2.84 37.20
C THR A 375 -29.29 3.76 37.89
N ASP A 376 -29.80 4.60 38.79
CA ASP A 376 -28.99 5.34 39.75
C ASP A 376 -28.37 4.36 40.77
N GLY A 377 -27.09 4.58 41.08
CA GLY A 377 -26.43 4.07 42.28
C GLY A 377 -25.30 3.07 42.04
N GLY A 378 -24.06 3.56 42.02
CA GLY A 378 -22.87 2.71 42.16
C GLY A 378 -21.59 3.33 41.62
N SER A 379 -20.83 4.01 42.49
CA SER A 379 -19.40 4.39 42.38
C SER A 379 -18.84 4.86 41.02
N LEU A 380 -18.39 6.11 40.98
CA LEU A 380 -17.34 6.58 40.06
C LEU A 380 -16.20 5.54 40.05
N LEU A 381 -15.98 4.86 38.93
CA LEU A 381 -14.80 4.01 38.73
C LEU A 381 -13.57 4.93 38.69
N GLU A 382 -12.90 5.05 39.83
CA GLU A 382 -11.57 5.64 39.92
C GLU A 382 -10.62 4.90 38.95
N ARG A 383 -9.86 5.67 38.17
CA ARG A 383 -8.76 5.13 37.36
C ARG A 383 -7.81 4.36 38.28
N PRO A 384 -7.43 3.11 37.95
CA PRO A 384 -6.44 2.41 38.73
C PRO A 384 -5.12 3.21 38.72
N PRO A 385 -4.42 3.31 39.86
CA PRO A 385 -3.14 4.02 39.92
C PRO A 385 -2.13 3.34 39.00
N ARG A 386 -1.33 4.15 38.28
CA ARG A 386 -0.24 3.69 37.42
C ARG A 386 0.70 2.78 38.22
N SER A 387 0.99 1.58 37.69
CA SER A 387 2.00 0.72 38.28
C SER A 387 3.38 1.38 38.17
N LEU A 388 4.06 1.55 39.30
CA LEU A 388 5.43 2.09 39.41
C LEU A 388 6.50 1.00 39.15
N ALA A 389 6.14 -0.13 38.55
CA ALA A 389 6.99 -1.31 38.50
C ALA A 389 7.65 -1.51 37.14
N TRP A 390 8.52 -0.57 36.74
CA TRP A 390 9.67 -0.84 35.86
C TRP A 390 10.79 0.16 36.18
N ARG A 391 11.49 -0.08 37.29
CA ARG A 391 12.87 0.39 37.45
C ARG A 391 13.78 -0.80 37.21
N VAL A 392 14.37 -0.86 36.01
CA VAL A 392 15.48 -1.78 35.74
C VAL A 392 16.71 -1.20 36.42
N LYS A 393 17.35 -2.01 37.28
CA LYS A 393 18.68 -1.74 37.83
C LYS A 393 19.74 -2.01 36.79
#